data_AF-A0A655Z6Q3-F1
#
_entry.id   AF-A0A655Z6Q3-F1
#
_cell.length_a   1.000
_cell.length_b   1.000
_cell.length_c   1.000
_cell.angle_alpha   90.00
_cell.angle_beta   90.00
_cell.angle_gamma   90.00
#
_symmetry.space_group_name_H-M   'P 1'
#
loop_
_entity.id
_entity.type
_entity.pdbx_description
1 polymer ?
#
loop_
_entity_poly.entity_id
_entity_poly.type
_entity_poly.pdbx_seq_one_letter_code
_entity_poly.pdbx_strand_id
1 'polypeptide(L)'
;MTHVFNYDLPDDCEDYVHRIGRTGRAGASGHSISFACEEYAINLPAIESYIEHAIPTSDYDPSALLTDLPAPLSLRSSPQQRRTNTAGSRNSNNGGNRKPQQRRPRAPRPKKEA
;
A
#
# COMPACT_ATOMS: atom_id res chain seq x y z
N MET A 1 -1.50 -16.45 3.95
CA MET A 1 -0.58 -16.15 2.83
C MET A 1 0.66 -17.00 3.04
N THR A 2 1.03 -17.82 2.07
CA THR A 2 2.15 -18.78 2.19
C THR A 2 3.43 -18.25 1.53
N HIS A 3 3.29 -17.44 0.49
CA HIS A 3 4.40 -16.90 -0.29
C HIS A 3 4.22 -15.41 -0.53
N VAL A 4 5.32 -14.67 -0.48
CA VAL A 4 5.44 -13.27 -0.93
C VAL A 4 6.44 -13.26 -2.09
N PHE A 5 6.07 -12.60 -3.20
CA PHE A 5 6.96 -12.43 -4.35
C PHE A 5 7.25 -10.93 -4.52
N ASN A 6 8.53 -10.57 -4.43
CA ASN A 6 9.00 -9.22 -4.73
C ASN A 6 9.54 -9.22 -6.17
N TYR A 7 8.80 -8.60 -7.08
CA TYR A 7 9.24 -8.43 -8.47
C TYR A 7 10.41 -7.46 -8.58
N ASP A 8 10.37 -6.41 -7.77
CA ASP A 8 11.43 -5.44 -7.59
C ASP A 8 11.77 -5.37 -6.10
N LEU A 9 13.06 -5.24 -5.79
CA LEU A 9 13.54 -5.01 -4.42
C LEU A 9 13.29 -3.54 -4.06
N PRO A 10 12.66 -3.26 -2.91
CA PRO A 10 12.47 -1.88 -2.46
C PRO A 10 13.81 -1.23 -2.12
N ASP A 11 13.88 0.09 -2.28
CA ASP A 11 15.05 0.89 -1.92
C ASP A 11 15.25 0.99 -0.40
N ASP A 12 14.16 0.89 0.35
CA ASP A 12 14.12 1.02 1.80
C ASP A 12 13.98 -0.35 2.49
N CYS A 13 14.79 -0.59 3.53
CA CYS A 13 14.82 -1.86 4.25
C CYS A 13 13.62 -2.10 5.17
N GLU A 14 13.04 -1.04 5.74
CA GLU A 14 11.81 -1.12 6.51
C GLU A 14 10.65 -1.58 5.62
N ASP A 15 10.57 -1.04 4.39
CA ASP A 15 9.57 -1.44 3.41
C ASP A 15 9.71 -2.91 3.00
N TYR A 16 10.94 -3.41 2.87
CA TYR A 16 11.20 -4.84 2.67
C TYR A 16 10.59 -5.68 3.80
N VAL A 17 10.87 -5.33 5.05
CA VAL A 17 10.36 -6.07 6.22
C VAL A 17 8.83 -6.01 6.33
N HIS A 18 8.22 -4.85 6.06
CA HIS A 18 6.77 -4.69 6.07
C HIS A 18 6.06 -5.53 5.00
N ARG A 19 6.75 -5.80 3.88
CA ARG A 19 6.24 -6.62 2.77
C ARG A 19 6.34 -8.10 3.07
N ILE A 20 7.49 -8.57 3.56
CA ILE A 20 7.66 -9.98 3.90
C ILE A 20 6.90 -10.38 5.17
N GLY A 21 6.66 -9.44 6.10
CA GLY A 21 5.87 -9.66 7.31
C GLY A 21 4.38 -10.00 7.07
N ARG A 22 3.95 -10.09 5.81
CA ARG A 22 2.63 -10.61 5.41
C ARG A 22 2.56 -12.13 5.43
N THR A 23 3.70 -12.81 5.34
CA THR A 23 3.83 -14.27 5.45
C THR A 23 4.42 -14.68 6.80
N GLY A 24 4.24 -15.94 7.21
CA GLY A 24 4.87 -16.46 8.45
C GLY A 24 4.30 -15.95 9.79
N ARG A 25 2.98 -16.07 10.00
CA ARG A 25 2.35 -15.76 11.31
C ARG A 25 2.48 -16.93 12.29
N ALA A 26 2.38 -16.66 13.60
CA ALA A 26 2.56 -17.63 14.68
C ALA A 26 2.04 -19.05 14.35
N GLY A 27 2.98 -19.99 14.21
CA GLY A 27 2.72 -21.41 13.93
C GLY A 27 2.74 -21.83 12.45
N ALA A 28 2.92 -20.90 11.51
CA ALA A 28 3.00 -21.19 10.08
C ALA A 28 4.32 -20.70 9.48
N SER A 29 4.94 -21.52 8.63
CA SER A 29 6.07 -21.09 7.81
C SER A 29 5.57 -20.28 6.62
N GLY A 30 6.36 -19.28 6.25
CA GLY A 30 6.11 -18.41 5.11
C GLY A 30 7.38 -18.23 4.32
N HIS A 31 7.29 -18.25 2.99
CA HIS A 31 8.43 -18.01 2.12
C HIS A 31 8.33 -16.64 1.46
N SER A 32 9.47 -15.97 1.30
CA SER A 32 9.59 -14.74 0.51
C SER A 32 10.63 -14.96 -0.57
N ILE A 33 10.27 -14.66 -1.81
CA ILE A 33 11.14 -14.78 -2.99
C ILE A 33 11.25 -13.40 -3.60
N SER A 34 12.47 -12.92 -3.79
CA SER A 34 12.75 -11.61 -4.37
C SER A 34 13.53 -11.77 -5.66
N PHE A 35 13.12 -11.03 -6.69
CA PHE A 35 13.88 -10.89 -7.92
C PHE A 35 14.69 -9.61 -7.84
N ALA A 36 15.97 -9.71 -8.17
CA ALA A 36 16.90 -8.61 -8.22
C ALA A 36 17.52 -8.56 -9.61
N CYS A 37 17.52 -7.39 -10.25
CA CYS A 37 18.37 -7.10 -11.40
C CYS A 37 19.59 -6.28 -10.95
N GLU A 38 20.50 -5.99 -11.88
CA GLU A 38 21.73 -5.21 -11.60
C GLU A 38 21.45 -3.88 -10.88
N GLU A 39 20.32 -3.25 -11.19
CA GLU A 39 19.91 -1.99 -10.57
C GLU A 39 19.45 -2.17 -9.11
N TYR A 40 18.65 -3.20 -8.83
CA TYR A 40 18.09 -3.40 -7.49
C TYR A 40 18.98 -4.22 -6.55
N ALA A 41 19.95 -4.96 -7.09
CA ALA A 41 20.92 -5.71 -6.29
C ALA A 41 21.78 -4.80 -5.40
N ILE A 42 21.90 -3.51 -5.74
CA ILE A 42 22.65 -2.53 -4.94
C ILE A 42 22.02 -2.26 -3.57
N ASN A 43 20.71 -2.47 -3.43
CA ASN A 43 19.97 -2.26 -2.19
C ASN A 43 20.04 -3.47 -1.24
N LEU A 44 20.46 -4.63 -1.76
CA LEU A 44 20.52 -5.89 -1.01
C LEU A 44 21.40 -5.80 0.26
N PRO A 45 22.60 -5.20 0.24
CA PRO A 45 23.44 -5.11 1.44
C PRO A 45 22.80 -4.30 2.58
N ALA A 46 22.04 -3.25 2.25
CA ALA A 46 21.34 -2.45 3.25
C ALA A 46 20.22 -3.26 3.92
N ILE A 47 19.48 -4.04 3.13
CA ILE A 47 18.43 -4.93 3.63
C ILE A 47 19.02 -6.04 4.51
N GLU A 48 20.09 -6.70 4.06
CA GLU A 48 20.78 -7.74 4.84
C GLU A 48 21.32 -7.22 6.16
N SER A 49 21.88 -6.00 6.17
CA SER A 49 22.32 -5.34 7.39
C SER A 49 21.17 -5.04 8.35
N TYR A 50 19.97 -4.70 7.83
CA TYR A 50 18.81 -4.39 8.66
C TYR A 50 18.16 -5.64 9.27
N ILE A 51 18.11 -6.75 8.52
CA ILE A 51 17.57 -8.02 9.01
C ILE A 51 18.60 -8.88 9.77
N GLU A 52 19.86 -8.42 9.82
CA GLU A 52 20.99 -9.08 10.49
C GLU A 52 21.29 -10.51 9.99
N HIS A 53 20.90 -10.82 8.75
CA HIS A 53 21.14 -12.11 8.11
C HIS A 53 21.26 -11.95 6.59
N ALA A 54 22.10 -12.80 5.99
CA ALA A 54 22.26 -12.85 4.54
C ALA A 54 21.06 -13.53 3.87
N ILE A 55 20.62 -13.01 2.73
CA ILE A 55 19.55 -13.59 1.92
C ILE A 55 20.17 -14.60 0.95
N PRO A 56 19.78 -15.89 1.00
CA PRO A 56 20.29 -16.89 0.07
C PRO A 56 19.97 -16.52 -1.37
N THR A 57 21.00 -16.48 -2.22
CA THR A 57 20.86 -16.20 -3.66
C THR A 57 20.93 -17.51 -4.43
N SER A 58 20.02 -17.71 -5.38
CA SER A 58 20.02 -18.85 -6.29
C SER A 58 20.01 -18.36 -7.73
N ASP A 59 20.84 -18.95 -8.58
CA ASP A 59 20.79 -18.70 -10.02
C ASP A 59 19.49 -19.24 -10.62
N TYR A 60 19.02 -18.60 -11.68
CA TYR A 60 17.87 -19.08 -12.43
C TYR A 60 18.29 -20.17 -13.41
N ASP A 61 17.40 -21.15 -13.64
CA ASP A 61 17.59 -22.16 -14.68
C ASP A 61 17.20 -21.58 -16.05
N PRO A 62 18.15 -21.39 -16.99
CA PRO A 62 17.85 -20.84 -18.31
C PRO A 62 16.90 -21.74 -19.12
N SER A 63 16.90 -23.04 -18.86
CA SER A 63 16.06 -24.02 -19.56
C SER A 63 14.60 -23.99 -19.12
N ALA A 64 14.33 -23.42 -17.94
CA ALA A 64 12.97 -23.22 -17.41
C ALA A 64 12.29 -21.96 -17.96
N LEU A 65 13.01 -21.12 -18.71
CA LEU A 65 12.45 -19.92 -19.33
C LEU A 65 11.54 -20.29 -20.51
N LEU A 66 10.39 -19.63 -20.61
CA LEU A 66 9.55 -19.73 -21.79
C LEU A 66 10.25 -19.02 -22.96
N THR A 67 10.61 -19.78 -23.99
CA THR A 67 11.15 -19.25 -25.24
C THR A 67 10.08 -18.70 -26.18
N ASP A 68 8.86 -19.23 -26.12
CA ASP A 68 7.72 -18.75 -26.89
C ASP A 68 6.76 -17.94 -26.00
N LEU A 69 7.02 -16.63 -25.87
CA LEU A 69 6.04 -15.73 -25.29
C LEU A 69 4.97 -15.38 -26.34
N PRO A 70 3.66 -15.56 -26.03
CA PRO A 70 2.60 -15.11 -26.92
C PRO A 70 2.68 -13.59 -27.07
N ALA A 71 2.37 -13.10 -28.27
CA ALA A 71 2.33 -11.67 -28.53
C ALA A 71 1.43 -10.96 -27.50
N PRO A 72 1.86 -9.80 -26.96
CA PRO A 72 1.10 -9.11 -25.92
C PRO A 72 -0.30 -8.77 -26.42
N LEU A 73 -1.31 -9.09 -25.61
CA LEU A 73 -2.69 -8.74 -25.89
C LEU A 73 -2.82 -7.21 -25.91
N SER A 74 -3.01 -6.64 -27.10
CA SER A 74 -3.35 -5.22 -27.22
C SER A 74 -4.77 -5.02 -26.69
N LEU A 75 -4.88 -4.63 -25.42
CA LEU A 75 -6.11 -4.13 -24.83
C LEU A 75 -6.43 -2.81 -25.53
N ARG A 76 -7.22 -2.86 -26.62
CA ARG A 76 -7.78 -1.67 -27.23
C ARG A 76 -8.62 -0.96 -26.16
N SER A 77 -8.11 0.16 -25.67
CA SER A 77 -8.84 1.05 -24.78
C SER A 77 -10.10 1.48 -25.52
N SER A 78 -11.26 1.00 -25.05
CA SER A 78 -12.54 1.41 -25.62
C SER A 78 -12.70 2.91 -25.38
N PRO A 79 -13.06 3.73 -26.38
CA PRO A 79 -13.18 5.16 -26.20
C PRO A 79 -14.22 5.46 -25.13
N GLN A 80 -13.76 5.95 -23.98
CA GLN A 80 -14.61 6.37 -22.88
C GLN A 80 -15.46 7.53 -23.39
N GLN A 81 -16.75 7.27 -23.64
CA GLN A 81 -17.72 8.30 -23.99
C GLN A 81 -17.67 9.40 -22.93
N ARG A 82 -17.08 10.54 -23.28
CA ARG A 82 -17.14 11.76 -22.49
C ARG A 82 -18.60 12.18 -22.38
N ARG A 83 -19.24 11.83 -21.27
CA ARG A 83 -20.50 12.46 -20.87
C ARG A 83 -20.20 13.90 -20.47
N THR A 84 -20.34 14.80 -21.43
CA THR A 84 -20.40 16.25 -21.20
C THR A 84 -21.69 16.56 -20.47
N ASN A 85 -21.62 16.82 -19.16
CA ASN A 85 -22.75 17.37 -18.42
C ASN A 85 -22.90 18.85 -18.75
N THR A 86 -23.67 19.13 -19.79
CA THR A 86 -24.14 20.47 -20.12
C THR A 86 -25.39 20.77 -19.28
N ALA A 87 -25.20 21.67 -18.32
CA ALA A 87 -26.14 22.59 -17.69
C ALA A 87 -27.66 22.27 -17.74
N GLY A 88 -28.22 21.91 -16.58
CA GLY A 88 -29.64 21.98 -16.26
C GLY A 88 -29.88 22.89 -15.06
N SER A 89 -30.23 24.13 -15.34
CA SER A 89 -30.72 25.17 -14.42
C SER A 89 -31.99 24.77 -13.65
N ARG A 90 -32.27 25.49 -12.55
CA ARG A 90 -33.50 25.63 -11.70
C ARG A 90 -33.30 25.03 -10.29
N ASN A 91 -33.64 25.66 -9.16
CA ASN A 91 -34.49 26.81 -8.88
C ASN A 91 -34.20 27.34 -7.46
N SER A 92 -34.58 28.60 -7.24
CA SER A 92 -34.56 29.37 -6.00
C SER A 92 -35.55 28.88 -4.92
N ASN A 93 -35.32 29.36 -3.69
CA ASN A 93 -36.22 29.51 -2.54
C ASN A 93 -36.51 28.27 -1.67
N ASN A 94 -36.20 28.32 -0.37
CA ASN A 94 -37.10 28.85 0.67
C ASN A 94 -36.48 28.68 2.07
N GLY A 95 -36.82 29.59 2.98
CA GLY A 95 -36.21 29.81 4.30
C GLY A 95 -36.43 28.73 5.35
N GLY A 96 -35.76 28.91 6.50
CA GLY A 96 -35.97 27.99 7.63
C GLY A 96 -34.97 28.14 8.76
N ASN A 97 -35.15 29.18 9.56
CA ASN A 97 -34.58 29.37 10.90
C ASN A 97 -34.71 28.11 11.78
N ARG A 98 -33.63 27.68 12.49
CA ARG A 98 -33.62 27.20 13.90
C ARG A 98 -32.30 26.51 14.27
N LYS A 99 -31.43 27.23 15.00
CA LYS A 99 -30.48 26.62 15.95
C LYS A 99 -31.18 26.44 17.29
N PRO A 100 -30.96 25.33 18.01
CA PRO A 100 -30.97 25.39 19.46
C PRO A 100 -29.62 25.01 20.07
N GLN A 101 -29.28 25.85 21.03
CA GLN A 101 -28.24 25.85 22.05
C GLN A 101 -28.24 24.59 22.92
N GLN A 102 -27.06 24.20 23.45
CA GLN A 102 -26.92 23.88 24.88
C GLN A 102 -25.45 23.92 25.35
N ARG A 103 -25.16 24.93 26.17
CA ARG A 103 -23.93 25.08 26.97
C ARG A 103 -24.11 24.27 28.26
N ARG A 104 -23.13 23.44 28.64
CA ARG A 104 -23.06 22.85 29.98
C ARG A 104 -22.22 23.76 30.90
N PRO A 105 -22.69 24.13 32.10
CA PRO A 105 -21.89 24.87 33.07
C PRO A 105 -20.96 23.91 33.83
N ARG A 106 -19.71 24.34 34.08
CA ARG A 106 -18.75 23.62 34.93
C ARG A 106 -18.78 24.25 36.33
N ALA A 107 -19.01 23.43 37.35
CA ALA A 107 -19.16 23.84 38.75
C ALA A 107 -17.87 24.45 39.36
N PRO A 108 -17.98 25.34 40.36
CA PRO A 108 -16.82 25.91 41.05
C PRO A 108 -16.26 24.96 42.13
N ARG A 109 -14.93 24.92 42.30
CA ARG A 109 -14.25 24.21 43.40
C ARG A 109 -14.17 25.11 44.66
N PRO A 110 -14.25 24.53 45.87
CA PRO A 110 -14.34 25.30 47.11
C PRO A 110 -12.98 25.82 47.59
N LYS A 111 -13.01 26.95 48.28
CA LYS A 111 -11.88 27.54 49.02
C LYS A 111 -11.85 26.95 50.44
N LYS A 112 -10.65 26.80 51.01
CA LYS A 112 -10.44 26.81 52.47
C LYS A 112 -9.25 27.73 52.79
N GLU A 113 -9.53 28.77 53.57
CA GLU A 113 -8.61 29.51 54.46
C GLU A 113 -8.08 28.54 55.54
N ALA A 114 -6.95 28.72 56.22
CA ALA A 114 -6.16 29.90 56.57
C ALA A 114 -4.65 29.57 56.56
#